data_AF-A0A5N6EF81-F1
#
_entry.id   AF-A0A5N6EF81-F1
#
_cell.length_a   1.000
_cell.length_b   1.000
_cell.length_c   1.000
_cell.angle_alpha   90.00
_cell.angle_beta   90.00
_cell.angle_gamma   90.00
#
_symmetry.space_group_name_H-M   'P 1'
#
loop_
_entity.id
_entity.type
_entity.pdbx_description
1 polymer ?
#
loop_
_entity_poly.entity_id
_entity_poly.type
_entity_poly.pdbx_seq_one_letter_code
_entity_poly.pdbx_strand_id
1 'polypeptide(L)'
;MVAPLTAITEQAYELTTYWKNDTAMSFYYSFCYNQEIDKYDLSVTQAYTHPILDPPAFRELNQIPKGVASASPPGGRNLFATVTYRPSADLDREIQDIMADEIQAVKGTSGFLQNLVIQPLYEAAIRAGKQRGGSAGVVLLTSLWDDVADDDTMTTFVNRWVERAEAATRDAGKYHPWLYINYASKEQDPFSGYGKGNLQRLRTIQKSIDPNGVFSSAGLCRGYFKLL
;
A
#
# COMPACT_ATOMS: atom_id res chain seq x y z
N MET A 1 -16.19 2.69 13.33
CA MET A 1 -14.80 3.10 13.61
C MET A 1 -14.77 4.14 14.73
N VAL A 2 -13.76 4.15 15.61
CA VAL A 2 -13.69 5.04 16.81
C VAL A 2 -13.09 6.41 16.43
N ALA A 3 -13.54 7.50 17.07
CA ALA A 3 -13.16 8.89 16.75
C ALA A 3 -11.63 9.18 16.53
N PRO A 4 -10.68 8.56 17.27
CA PRO A 4 -9.26 8.79 17.04
C PRO A 4 -8.76 8.30 15.67
N LEU A 5 -9.36 7.22 15.13
CA LEU A 5 -8.96 6.65 13.84
C LEU A 5 -9.32 7.61 12.69
N THR A 6 -10.50 8.23 12.77
CA THR A 6 -10.94 9.25 11.81
C THR A 6 -10.00 10.45 11.77
N ALA A 7 -9.59 10.95 12.95
CA ALA A 7 -8.70 12.11 13.03
C ALA A 7 -7.34 11.86 12.36
N ILE A 8 -6.81 10.63 12.41
CA ILE A 8 -5.56 10.29 11.74
C ILE A 8 -5.73 10.28 10.21
N THR A 9 -6.82 9.71 9.69
CA THR A 9 -7.08 9.73 8.23
C THR A 9 -7.24 11.15 7.70
N GLU A 10 -7.88 12.04 8.46
CA GLU A 10 -8.01 13.46 8.11
C GLU A 10 -6.64 14.17 8.12
N GLN A 11 -5.82 13.94 9.15
CA GLN A 11 -4.48 14.52 9.19
C GLN A 11 -3.56 13.96 8.11
N ALA A 12 -3.65 12.68 7.78
CA ALA A 12 -2.91 12.10 6.66
C ALA A 12 -3.29 12.79 5.34
N TYR A 13 -4.57 13.08 5.12
CA TYR A 13 -5.02 13.83 3.96
C TYR A 13 -4.51 15.27 3.95
N GLU A 14 -4.56 15.99 5.07
CA GLU A 14 -4.02 17.35 5.21
C GLU A 14 -2.51 17.40 4.92
N LEU A 15 -1.73 16.49 5.51
CA LEU A 15 -0.30 16.36 5.22
C LEU A 15 -0.05 16.12 3.72
N THR A 16 -0.87 15.28 3.09
CA THR A 16 -0.71 14.94 1.68
C THR A 16 -1.12 16.06 0.72
N THR A 17 -2.03 16.95 1.14
CA THR A 17 -2.63 17.96 0.24
C THR A 17 -2.22 19.39 0.56
N TYR A 18 -2.23 19.80 1.83
CA TYR A 18 -1.80 21.12 2.26
C TYR A 18 -0.27 21.20 2.36
N TRP A 19 0.35 20.23 3.05
CA TRP A 19 1.82 20.17 3.22
C TRP A 19 2.57 19.56 2.02
N LYS A 20 1.88 19.32 0.90
CA LYS A 20 2.41 18.64 -0.29
C LYS A 20 3.68 19.24 -0.91
N ASN A 21 4.03 20.47 -0.54
CA ASN A 21 5.21 21.19 -1.04
C ASN A 21 6.43 21.08 -0.12
N ASP A 22 6.27 20.55 1.09
CA ASP A 22 7.37 20.30 2.02
C ASP A 22 8.16 19.07 1.54
N THR A 23 9.39 19.29 1.06
CA THR A 23 10.28 18.22 0.57
C THR A 23 10.99 17.48 1.70
N ALA A 24 10.96 17.99 2.93
CA ALA A 24 11.64 17.39 4.07
C ALA A 24 10.76 16.39 4.81
N MET A 25 9.44 16.55 4.72
CA MET A 25 8.44 15.67 5.29
C MET A 25 8.37 14.35 4.53
N SER A 26 8.23 13.23 5.23
CA SER A 26 7.75 11.93 4.72
C SER A 26 6.99 11.22 5.83
N PHE A 27 5.94 10.49 5.51
CA PHE A 27 5.22 9.70 6.50
C PHE A 27 4.48 8.55 5.82
N TYR A 28 4.13 7.56 6.63
CA TYR A 28 3.14 6.56 6.29
C TYR A 28 2.38 6.20 7.56
N TYR A 29 1.21 5.61 7.38
CA TYR A 29 0.45 5.12 8.51
C TYR A 29 -0.09 3.73 8.23
N SER A 30 -0.28 2.98 9.30
CA SER A 30 -0.63 1.57 9.26
C SER A 30 -1.94 1.36 10.01
N PHE A 31 -2.90 0.67 9.39
CA PHE A 31 -4.09 0.14 10.03
C PHE A 31 -3.93 -1.38 10.16
N CYS A 32 -3.74 -1.83 11.40
CA CYS A 32 -3.36 -3.21 11.72
C CYS A 32 -4.45 -3.89 12.53
N TYR A 33 -4.74 -5.15 12.21
CA TYR A 33 -5.60 -6.01 13.00
C TYR A 33 -4.75 -6.93 13.89
N ASN A 34 -5.01 -6.89 15.20
CA ASN A 34 -4.40 -7.77 16.18
C ASN A 34 -5.38 -8.91 16.51
N GLN A 35 -5.02 -10.12 16.09
CA GLN A 35 -5.81 -11.33 16.30
C GLN A 35 -5.97 -11.70 17.79
N GLU A 36 -4.96 -11.49 18.63
CA GLU A 36 -4.96 -11.93 20.04
C GLU A 36 -6.03 -11.22 20.88
N ILE A 37 -6.29 -9.95 20.54
CA ILE A 37 -7.22 -9.09 21.29
C ILE A 37 -8.45 -8.65 20.48
N ASP A 38 -8.59 -9.15 19.24
CA ASP A 38 -9.67 -8.82 18.27
C ASP A 38 -9.88 -7.29 18.15
N LYS A 39 -8.79 -6.55 17.94
CA LYS A 39 -8.82 -5.08 17.82
C LYS A 39 -7.97 -4.57 16.67
N TYR A 40 -8.40 -3.41 16.17
CA TYR A 40 -7.65 -2.63 15.21
C TYR A 40 -6.86 -1.54 15.91
N ASP A 41 -5.66 -1.29 15.41
CA ASP A 41 -4.81 -0.19 15.83
C ASP A 41 -4.34 0.62 14.61
N LEU A 42 -4.11 1.91 14.83
CA LEU A 42 -3.57 2.79 13.80
C LEU A 42 -2.33 3.49 14.32
N SER A 43 -1.22 3.25 13.63
CA SER A 43 0.08 3.84 13.94
C SER A 43 0.56 4.73 12.80
N VAL A 44 1.34 5.75 13.11
CA VAL A 44 1.89 6.66 12.11
C VAL A 44 3.39 6.76 12.30
N THR A 45 4.14 6.53 11.23
CA THR A 45 5.58 6.76 11.19
C THR A 45 5.86 8.04 10.42
N GLN A 46 6.60 8.93 11.06
CA GLN A 46 6.97 10.23 10.53
C GLN A 46 8.48 10.25 10.31
N ALA A 47 8.91 10.92 9.26
CA ALA A 47 10.30 11.25 9.00
C ALA A 47 10.39 12.70 8.54
N TYR A 48 11.40 13.41 9.04
CA TYR A 48 11.70 14.78 8.63
C TYR A 48 13.20 14.89 8.39
N THR A 49 13.61 15.33 7.19
CA THR A 49 15.02 15.29 6.79
C THR A 49 15.86 16.42 7.39
N HIS A 50 15.22 17.46 7.92
CA HIS A 50 15.91 18.52 8.66
C HIS A 50 15.93 18.22 10.17
N PRO A 51 16.98 18.64 10.89
CA PRO A 51 17.12 18.38 12.33
C PRO A 51 16.23 19.31 13.17
N ILE A 52 14.92 19.23 12.97
CA ILE A 52 13.92 20.00 13.72
C ILE A 52 13.17 19.03 14.63
N LEU A 53 13.22 19.28 15.94
CA LEU A 53 12.61 18.40 16.94
C LEU A 53 11.08 18.28 16.81
N ASP A 54 10.42 19.40 16.52
CA ASP A 54 8.98 19.48 16.29
C ASP A 54 8.68 20.17 14.94
N PRO A 55 8.75 19.42 13.83
CA PRO A 55 8.48 19.96 12.50
C PRO A 55 7.05 20.52 12.42
N PRO A 56 6.84 21.74 11.91
CA PRO A 56 5.51 22.36 11.82
C PRO A 56 4.46 21.48 11.14
N ALA A 57 4.87 20.69 10.14
CA ALA A 57 3.99 19.78 9.42
C ALA A 57 3.29 18.76 10.34
N PHE A 58 4.00 18.23 11.34
CA PHE A 58 3.49 17.14 12.17
C PHE A 58 2.84 17.56 13.49
N ARG A 59 2.77 18.87 13.81
CA ARG A 59 2.25 19.35 15.10
C ARG A 59 0.85 18.88 15.40
N GLU A 60 -0.07 19.02 14.45
CA GLU A 60 -1.46 18.60 14.62
C GLU A 60 -1.56 17.08 14.75
N LEU A 61 -0.83 16.34 13.91
CA LEU A 61 -0.74 14.88 13.99
C LEU A 61 -0.17 14.39 15.33
N ASN A 62 0.73 15.15 15.94
CA ASN A 62 1.35 14.80 17.22
C ASN A 62 0.43 14.98 18.43
N GLN A 63 -0.67 15.72 18.28
CA GLN A 63 -1.69 15.87 19.31
C GLN A 63 -2.70 14.72 19.30
N ILE A 64 -2.74 13.92 18.24
CA ILE A 64 -3.68 12.79 18.10
C ILE A 64 -3.08 11.54 18.75
N PRO A 65 -3.80 10.87 19.66
CA PRO A 65 -3.41 9.56 20.17
C PRO A 65 -3.29 8.56 19.02
N LYS A 66 -2.14 7.90 18.94
CA LYS A 66 -1.81 6.91 17.91
C LYS A 66 -1.15 5.69 18.52
N GLY A 67 -1.34 4.55 17.89
CA GLY A 67 -0.69 3.30 18.24
C GLY A 67 0.79 3.28 17.89
N VAL A 68 1.44 2.19 18.28
CA VAL A 68 2.85 1.93 17.98
C VAL A 68 2.91 0.91 16.85
N ALA A 69 3.67 1.21 15.80
CA ALA A 69 3.82 0.29 14.68
C ALA A 69 4.44 -1.03 15.16
N SER A 70 3.75 -2.14 14.90
CA SER A 70 4.29 -3.48 15.14
C SER A 70 5.06 -3.95 13.91
N ALA A 71 6.21 -4.58 14.12
CA ALA A 71 6.96 -5.22 13.06
C ALA A 71 6.31 -6.57 12.72
N SER A 72 6.20 -6.89 11.43
CA SER A 72 5.84 -8.25 11.02
C SER A 72 6.90 -9.23 11.52
N PRO A 73 6.51 -10.34 12.18
CA PRO A 73 7.46 -11.34 12.62
C PRO A 73 8.17 -11.98 11.41
N PRO A 74 9.42 -12.42 11.57
CA PRO A 74 10.13 -13.14 10.51
C PRO A 74 9.53 -14.54 10.30
N GLY A 75 9.56 -15.00 9.04
CA GLY A 75 9.01 -16.31 8.67
C GLY A 75 7.52 -16.26 8.36
N GLY A 76 6.88 -17.43 8.37
CA GLY A 76 5.49 -17.58 7.99
C GLY A 76 5.24 -17.44 6.49
N ARG A 77 3.99 -17.66 6.13
CA ARG A 77 3.47 -17.48 4.77
C ARG A 77 2.97 -16.05 4.68
N ASN A 78 3.23 -15.38 3.56
CA ASN A 78 2.85 -13.99 3.39
C ASN A 78 2.39 -13.68 1.98
N LEU A 79 1.52 -12.69 1.87
CA LEU A 79 1.03 -12.17 0.60
C LEU A 79 0.94 -10.65 0.66
N PHE A 80 1.41 -10.01 -0.41
CA PHE A 80 1.28 -8.57 -0.62
C PHE A 80 0.28 -8.28 -1.73
N ALA A 81 -0.45 -7.19 -1.58
CA ALA A 81 -1.22 -6.58 -2.66
C ALA A 81 -1.20 -5.05 -2.53
N THR A 82 -1.54 -4.36 -3.61
CA THR A 82 -1.49 -2.90 -3.63
C THR A 82 -2.62 -2.29 -4.45
N VAL A 83 -3.09 -1.11 -4.04
CA VAL A 83 -3.91 -0.23 -4.87
C VAL A 83 -3.31 1.16 -4.84
N THR A 84 -3.55 1.93 -5.90
CA THR A 84 -3.08 3.32 -6.01
C THR A 84 -4.25 4.23 -6.39
N TYR A 85 -4.36 5.35 -5.69
CA TYR A 85 -5.42 6.33 -5.93
C TYR A 85 -4.96 7.74 -5.55
N ARG A 86 -5.73 8.73 -5.97
CA ARG A 86 -5.51 10.13 -5.59
C ARG A 86 -5.96 10.35 -4.14
N PRO A 87 -5.24 11.18 -3.35
CA PRO A 87 -5.53 11.38 -1.93
C PRO A 87 -7.00 11.67 -1.60
N SER A 88 -7.52 10.99 -0.58
CA SER A 88 -8.88 11.17 -0.03
C SER A 88 -9.01 10.48 1.32
N ALA A 89 -9.33 11.24 2.38
CA ALA A 89 -9.56 10.68 3.72
C ALA A 89 -10.75 9.70 3.75
N ASP A 90 -11.79 9.95 2.94
CA ASP A 90 -12.95 9.08 2.86
C ASP A 90 -12.61 7.74 2.21
N LEU A 91 -11.81 7.74 1.13
CA LEU A 91 -11.34 6.49 0.53
C LEU A 91 -10.40 5.72 1.45
N ASP A 92 -9.52 6.42 2.17
CA ASP A 92 -8.63 5.78 3.15
C ASP A 92 -9.46 5.01 4.20
N ARG A 93 -10.56 5.60 4.67
CA ARG A 93 -11.51 4.97 5.60
C ARG A 93 -12.27 3.82 4.96
N GLU A 94 -12.79 4.01 3.77
CA GLU A 94 -13.55 2.98 3.05
C GLU A 94 -12.69 1.74 2.78
N ILE A 95 -11.43 1.92 2.40
CA ILE A 95 -10.48 0.81 2.19
C ILE A 95 -10.15 0.08 3.50
N GLN A 96 -10.07 0.80 4.63
CA GLN A 96 -9.92 0.21 5.96
C GLN A 96 -11.16 -0.58 6.38
N ASP A 97 -12.36 -0.06 6.10
CA ASP A 97 -13.62 -0.75 6.37
C ASP A 97 -13.76 -2.01 5.51
N ILE A 98 -13.41 -1.94 4.21
CA ILE A 98 -13.37 -3.11 3.32
C ILE A 98 -12.43 -4.19 3.87
N MET A 99 -11.24 -3.80 4.36
CA MET A 99 -10.36 -4.74 5.05
C MET A 99 -11.04 -5.35 6.28
N ALA A 100 -11.61 -4.53 7.16
CA ALA A 100 -12.18 -4.99 8.41
C ALA A 100 -13.35 -5.97 8.19
N ASP A 101 -14.12 -5.76 7.12
CA ASP A 101 -15.18 -6.65 6.66
C ASP A 101 -14.61 -7.98 6.16
N GLU A 102 -13.67 -7.96 5.22
CA GLU A 102 -13.11 -9.18 4.61
C GLU A 102 -12.32 -10.03 5.64
N ILE A 103 -11.71 -9.39 6.63
CA ILE A 103 -11.02 -10.07 7.75
C ILE A 103 -11.97 -11.01 8.50
N GLN A 104 -13.27 -10.72 8.60
CA GLN A 104 -14.18 -11.55 9.39
C GLN A 104 -14.22 -13.02 8.92
N ALA A 105 -13.96 -13.27 7.63
CA ALA A 105 -13.91 -14.62 7.08
C ALA A 105 -12.63 -15.40 7.42
N VAL A 106 -11.54 -14.69 7.75
CA VAL A 106 -10.19 -15.29 7.90
C VAL A 106 -9.54 -15.03 9.26
N LYS A 107 -10.19 -14.26 10.15
CA LYS A 107 -9.62 -13.88 11.45
C LYS A 107 -9.31 -15.03 12.40
N GLY A 108 -9.78 -16.25 12.09
CA GLY A 108 -9.48 -17.48 12.83
C GLY A 108 -8.25 -18.25 12.33
N THR A 109 -7.64 -17.84 11.21
CA THR A 109 -6.46 -18.49 10.62
C THR A 109 -5.25 -18.42 11.58
N SER A 110 -4.47 -19.51 11.69
CA SER A 110 -3.32 -19.53 12.60
C SER A 110 -2.25 -18.52 12.19
N GLY A 111 -1.70 -17.80 13.18
CA GLY A 111 -0.64 -16.81 12.98
C GLY A 111 -1.09 -15.60 12.15
N PHE A 112 -2.40 -15.34 12.10
CA PHE A 112 -2.94 -14.33 11.22
C PHE A 112 -2.55 -12.92 11.67
N LEU A 113 -1.83 -12.23 10.80
CA LEU A 113 -1.51 -10.82 10.95
C LEU A 113 -1.91 -10.08 9.68
N GLN A 114 -2.78 -9.09 9.85
CA GLN A 114 -3.22 -8.24 8.75
C GLN A 114 -2.80 -6.80 9.00
N ASN A 115 -2.11 -6.22 8.03
CA ASN A 115 -1.66 -4.85 8.08
C ASN A 115 -1.96 -4.13 6.77
N LEU A 116 -2.53 -2.93 6.85
CA LEU A 116 -2.67 -1.99 5.75
C LEU A 116 -1.69 -0.85 5.95
N VAL A 117 -0.78 -0.61 5.02
CA VAL A 117 0.09 0.56 5.07
C VAL A 117 -0.31 1.52 3.96
N ILE A 118 -0.66 2.75 4.32
CA ILE A 118 -0.96 3.82 3.38
C ILE A 118 0.25 4.76 3.34
N GLN A 119 0.85 4.89 2.16
CA GLN A 119 2.06 5.66 1.91
C GLN A 119 1.78 6.76 0.89
N PRO A 120 1.51 7.98 1.34
CA PRO A 120 1.29 9.10 0.43
C PRO A 120 2.58 9.49 -0.31
N LEU A 121 2.52 9.56 -1.65
CA LEU A 121 3.53 10.20 -2.48
C LEU A 121 3.11 11.65 -2.72
N TYR A 122 3.72 12.56 -1.97
CA TYR A 122 3.42 13.99 -2.00
C TYR A 122 4.09 14.68 -3.20
N GLU A 123 3.45 15.75 -3.67
CA GLU A 123 3.80 16.42 -4.93
C GLU A 123 5.26 16.89 -4.97
N ALA A 124 5.80 17.36 -3.85
CA ALA A 124 7.19 17.74 -3.70
C ALA A 124 8.18 16.59 -3.98
N ALA A 125 7.96 15.39 -3.44
CA ALA A 125 8.82 14.24 -3.72
C ALA A 125 8.79 13.87 -5.22
N ILE A 126 7.60 13.93 -5.82
CA ILE A 126 7.41 13.60 -7.24
C ILE A 126 8.01 14.67 -8.17
N ARG A 127 7.89 15.94 -7.79
CA ARG A 127 8.56 17.06 -8.49
C ARG A 127 10.05 17.08 -8.24
N ALA A 128 10.56 16.63 -7.08
CA ALA A 128 11.98 16.43 -6.89
C ALA A 128 12.50 15.32 -7.82
N GLY A 129 11.67 14.30 -8.08
CA GLY A 129 11.89 13.30 -9.14
C GLY A 129 11.67 13.78 -10.59
N LYS A 130 11.26 15.05 -10.78
CA LYS A 130 10.91 15.89 -11.96
C LYS A 130 10.83 15.34 -13.40
N GLN A 131 10.67 14.05 -13.67
CA GLN A 131 10.41 13.55 -15.02
C GLN A 131 9.07 12.80 -15.20
N ARG A 132 8.24 12.51 -14.17
CA ARG A 132 7.06 11.62 -14.36
C ARG A 132 5.71 11.90 -13.62
N GLY A 133 5.49 13.05 -12.97
CA GLY A 133 4.14 13.60 -12.74
C GLY A 133 3.29 13.08 -11.55
N GLY A 134 2.54 14.02 -10.93
CA GLY A 134 1.31 13.86 -10.10
C GLY A 134 1.38 13.10 -8.76
N SER A 135 0.78 13.63 -7.69
CA SER A 135 0.65 12.96 -6.36
C SER A 135 -0.24 11.72 -6.40
N ALA A 136 0.20 10.63 -5.76
CA ALA A 136 -0.55 9.37 -5.62
C ALA A 136 -0.35 8.80 -4.22
N GLY A 137 -1.38 8.22 -3.61
CA GLY A 137 -1.24 7.35 -2.45
C GLY A 137 -0.97 5.92 -2.92
N VAL A 138 0.01 5.25 -2.31
CA VAL A 138 0.29 3.83 -2.54
C VAL A 138 -0.10 3.06 -1.30
N VAL A 139 -0.92 2.04 -1.46
CA VAL A 139 -1.35 1.19 -0.36
C VAL A 139 -0.66 -0.15 -0.45
N LEU A 140 -0.12 -0.64 0.67
CA LEU A 140 0.39 -1.99 0.81
C LEU A 140 -0.54 -2.76 1.76
N LEU A 141 -1.17 -3.79 1.24
CA LEU A 141 -1.78 -4.83 2.06
C LEU A 141 -0.73 -5.90 2.35
N THR A 142 -0.52 -6.23 3.63
CA THR A 142 0.35 -7.32 4.07
C THR A 142 -0.46 -8.30 4.91
N SER A 143 -0.52 -9.55 4.45
CA SER A 143 -1.21 -10.64 5.14
C SER A 143 -0.20 -11.73 5.48
N LEU A 144 -0.18 -12.20 6.73
CA LEU A 144 0.63 -13.33 7.18
C LEU A 144 -0.26 -14.43 7.78
N TRP A 145 0.15 -15.68 7.62
CA TRP A 145 -0.45 -16.86 8.22
C TRP A 145 0.57 -18.01 8.33
N ASP A 146 0.24 -19.04 9.12
CA ASP A 146 1.17 -20.15 9.38
C ASP A 146 0.99 -21.33 8.43
N ASP A 147 -0.25 -21.79 8.24
CA ASP A 147 -0.53 -23.09 7.62
C ASP A 147 -0.67 -23.01 6.10
N VAL A 148 -0.02 -23.91 5.37
CA VAL A 148 -0.16 -24.06 3.92
C VAL A 148 -1.59 -24.43 3.51
N ALA A 149 -2.35 -25.09 4.39
CA ALA A 149 -3.74 -25.43 4.15
C ALA A 149 -4.64 -24.19 3.94
N ASP A 150 -4.21 -23.02 4.43
CA ASP A 150 -4.96 -21.77 4.34
C ASP A 150 -4.58 -20.90 3.12
N ASP A 151 -3.64 -21.34 2.28
CA ASP A 151 -3.14 -20.55 1.13
C ASP A 151 -4.24 -20.04 0.19
N ASP A 152 -5.16 -20.92 -0.20
CA ASP A 152 -6.22 -20.58 -1.13
C ASP A 152 -7.25 -19.65 -0.49
N THR A 153 -7.53 -19.85 0.80
CA THR A 153 -8.40 -18.99 1.61
C THR A 153 -7.81 -17.59 1.71
N MET A 154 -6.53 -17.48 2.05
CA MET A 154 -5.82 -16.21 2.19
C MET A 154 -5.67 -15.50 0.85
N THR A 155 -5.38 -16.24 -0.22
CA THR A 155 -5.35 -15.70 -1.60
C THR A 155 -6.71 -15.14 -2.01
N THR A 156 -7.79 -15.85 -1.70
CA THR A 156 -9.16 -15.40 -1.98
C THR A 156 -9.51 -14.13 -1.21
N PHE A 157 -9.19 -14.08 0.07
CA PHE A 157 -9.36 -12.91 0.92
C PHE A 157 -8.65 -11.67 0.33
N VAL A 158 -7.37 -11.79 -0.03
CA VAL A 158 -6.63 -10.67 -0.59
C VAL A 158 -7.19 -10.23 -1.94
N ASN A 159 -7.53 -11.17 -2.83
CA ASN A 159 -8.11 -10.83 -4.13
C ASN A 159 -9.44 -10.08 -3.99
N ARG A 160 -10.31 -10.49 -3.06
CA ARG A 160 -11.57 -9.79 -2.76
C ARG A 160 -11.34 -8.39 -2.21
N TRP A 161 -10.34 -8.22 -1.33
CA TRP A 161 -9.95 -6.91 -0.85
C TRP A 161 -9.49 -6.00 -1.99
N VAL A 162 -8.62 -6.49 -2.89
CA VAL A 162 -8.14 -5.73 -4.06
C VAL A 162 -9.31 -5.32 -4.96
N GLU A 163 -10.20 -6.25 -5.28
CA GLU A 163 -11.37 -6.00 -6.12
C GLU A 163 -12.27 -4.90 -5.53
N ARG A 164 -12.64 -5.03 -4.25
CA ARG A 164 -13.49 -4.05 -3.56
C ARG A 164 -12.80 -2.69 -3.42
N ALA A 165 -11.51 -2.67 -3.07
CA ALA A 165 -10.75 -1.43 -2.92
C ALA A 165 -10.58 -0.71 -4.27
N GLU A 166 -10.27 -1.43 -5.36
CA GLU A 166 -10.23 -0.82 -6.68
C GLU A 166 -11.61 -0.27 -7.10
N ALA A 167 -12.69 -1.02 -6.87
CA ALA A 167 -14.05 -0.56 -7.17
C ALA A 167 -14.37 0.76 -6.44
N ALA A 168 -14.13 0.83 -5.12
CA ALA A 168 -14.32 2.05 -4.32
C ALA A 168 -13.54 3.24 -4.90
N THR A 169 -12.27 3.04 -5.27
CA THR A 169 -11.46 4.12 -5.85
C THR A 169 -11.95 4.58 -7.23
N ARG A 170 -12.53 3.67 -8.04
CA ARG A 170 -13.12 3.98 -9.35
C ARG A 170 -14.42 4.75 -9.20
N ASP A 171 -15.28 4.32 -8.29
CA ASP A 171 -16.57 4.95 -8.00
C ASP A 171 -16.39 6.39 -7.48
N ALA A 172 -15.34 6.63 -6.68
CA ALA A 172 -14.95 7.95 -6.24
C ALA A 172 -14.23 8.81 -7.33
N GLY A 173 -13.94 8.26 -8.50
CA GLY A 173 -13.19 8.95 -9.56
C GLY A 173 -11.72 9.25 -9.23
N LYS A 174 -11.13 8.50 -8.29
CA LYS A 174 -9.77 8.72 -7.76
C LYS A 174 -8.79 7.61 -8.14
N TYR A 175 -9.25 6.52 -8.74
CA TYR A 175 -8.43 5.41 -9.20
C TYR A 175 -7.22 5.87 -10.04
N HIS A 176 -6.08 5.23 -9.81
CA HIS A 176 -4.87 5.40 -10.61
C HIS A 176 -4.29 4.04 -11.01
N PRO A 177 -3.97 3.79 -12.30
CA PRO A 177 -3.60 2.46 -12.79
C PRO A 177 -2.17 2.01 -12.45
N TRP A 178 -1.32 2.92 -11.96
CA TRP A 178 0.04 2.58 -11.55
C TRP A 178 0.02 1.70 -10.31
N LEU A 179 0.83 0.65 -10.27
CA LEU A 179 1.03 -0.18 -9.09
C LEU A 179 2.53 -0.21 -8.76
N TYR A 180 2.88 -0.15 -7.48
CA TYR A 180 4.26 -0.34 -7.08
C TYR A 180 4.61 -1.82 -7.21
N ILE A 181 5.49 -2.15 -8.17
CA ILE A 181 5.83 -3.53 -8.55
C ILE A 181 6.27 -4.41 -7.37
N ASN A 182 6.91 -3.82 -6.34
CA ASN A 182 7.37 -4.54 -5.16
C ASN A 182 6.23 -4.93 -4.21
N TYR A 183 5.06 -4.32 -4.33
CA TYR A 183 3.86 -4.62 -3.52
C TYR A 183 2.78 -5.36 -4.31
N ALA A 184 2.92 -5.48 -5.64
CA ALA A 184 1.95 -6.13 -6.49
C ALA A 184 1.86 -7.64 -6.20
N SER A 185 0.65 -8.15 -5.97
CA SER A 185 0.41 -9.59 -5.83
C SER A 185 0.72 -10.34 -7.12
N LYS A 186 0.77 -11.67 -7.08
CA LYS A 186 1.03 -12.53 -8.26
C LYS A 186 0.05 -12.26 -9.41
N GLU A 187 -1.18 -11.93 -9.06
CA GLU A 187 -2.31 -11.71 -9.96
C GLU A 187 -2.35 -10.29 -10.52
N GLN A 188 -1.65 -9.34 -9.88
CA GLN A 188 -1.62 -7.94 -10.30
C GLN A 188 -0.59 -7.69 -11.40
N ASP A 189 -1.00 -6.97 -12.46
CA ASP A 189 -0.13 -6.51 -13.55
C ASP A 189 0.32 -5.05 -13.34
N PRO A 190 1.52 -4.82 -12.76
CA PRO A 190 2.03 -3.47 -12.56
C PRO A 190 2.51 -2.80 -13.87
N PHE A 191 2.81 -3.57 -14.91
CA PHE A 191 3.44 -3.04 -16.12
C PHE A 191 2.45 -2.28 -17.00
N SER A 192 1.20 -2.73 -17.06
CA SER A 192 0.14 -2.01 -17.78
C SER A 192 -0.11 -0.61 -17.20
N GLY A 193 0.14 -0.42 -15.90
CA GLY A 193 0.04 0.87 -15.21
C GLY A 193 1.05 1.93 -15.66
N TYR A 194 2.14 1.54 -16.32
CA TYR A 194 3.18 2.49 -16.79
C TYR A 194 2.81 3.24 -18.07
N GLY A 195 1.73 2.84 -18.73
CA GLY A 195 1.29 3.38 -20.01
C GLY A 195 1.99 2.71 -21.21
N LYS A 196 1.27 2.71 -22.36
CA LYS A 196 1.66 1.94 -23.55
C LYS A 196 3.10 2.20 -24.03
N GLY A 197 3.55 3.45 -24.02
CA GLY A 197 4.90 3.82 -24.48
C GLY A 197 6.01 3.26 -23.58
N ASN A 198 5.86 3.36 -22.26
CA ASN A 198 6.83 2.81 -21.31
C ASN A 198 6.81 1.28 -21.34
N LEU A 199 5.63 0.67 -21.39
CA LEU A 199 5.49 -0.78 -21.51
C LEU A 199 6.18 -1.32 -22.77
N GLN A 200 5.96 -0.68 -23.92
CA GLN A 200 6.60 -1.07 -25.17
C GLN A 200 8.13 -0.93 -25.09
N ARG A 201 8.63 0.17 -24.49
CA ARG A 201 10.06 0.36 -24.27
C ARG A 201 10.66 -0.74 -23.38
N LEU A 202 9.99 -1.10 -22.28
CA LEU A 202 10.45 -2.17 -21.39
C LEU A 202 10.49 -3.53 -22.12
N ARG A 203 9.48 -3.85 -22.94
CA ARG A 203 9.48 -5.05 -23.78
C ARG A 203 10.63 -5.06 -24.78
N THR A 204 10.91 -3.93 -25.43
CA THR A 204 12.06 -3.80 -26.34
C THR A 204 13.39 -4.05 -25.61
N ILE A 205 13.55 -3.47 -24.41
CA ILE A 205 14.75 -3.68 -23.59
C ILE A 205 14.88 -5.16 -23.19
N GLN A 206 13.80 -5.77 -22.68
CA GLN A 206 13.80 -7.19 -22.29
C GLN A 206 14.28 -8.07 -23.45
N LYS A 207 13.73 -7.89 -24.67
CA LYS A 207 14.15 -8.67 -25.84
C LYS A 207 15.59 -8.42 -26.27
N SER A 208 16.10 -7.20 -26.09
CA SER A 208 17.48 -6.86 -26.47
C SER A 208 18.52 -7.46 -25.53
N ILE A 209 18.17 -7.66 -24.26
CA ILE A 209 19.09 -8.18 -23.22
C ILE A 209 18.91 -9.68 -23.03
N ASP A 210 17.68 -10.18 -23.09
CA ASP A 210 17.32 -11.58 -22.86
C ASP A 210 16.45 -12.10 -24.03
N PRO A 211 17.04 -12.27 -25.23
CA PRO A 211 16.30 -12.70 -26.43
C PRO A 211 15.70 -14.11 -26.32
N ASN A 212 16.27 -14.95 -25.46
CA ASN A 212 15.78 -16.31 -25.19
C ASN A 212 14.73 -16.36 -24.06
N GLY A 213 14.45 -15.22 -23.40
CA GLY A 213 13.45 -15.13 -22.35
C GLY A 213 13.79 -15.92 -21.09
N VAL A 214 15.07 -16.15 -20.78
CA VAL A 214 15.53 -16.89 -19.58
C VAL A 214 15.03 -16.20 -18.30
N PHE A 215 15.09 -14.86 -18.27
CA PHE A 215 14.64 -13.99 -17.19
C PHE A 215 13.36 -13.23 -17.59
N SER A 216 12.42 -13.95 -18.22
CA SER A 216 11.05 -13.50 -18.48
C SER A 216 10.04 -14.25 -17.63
N SER A 217 8.79 -13.80 -17.64
CA SER A 217 7.67 -14.50 -16.99
C SER A 217 7.43 -15.93 -17.52
N ALA A 218 7.83 -16.21 -18.76
CA ALA A 218 7.76 -17.54 -19.37
C ALA A 218 9.05 -18.39 -19.17
N GLY A 219 10.09 -17.79 -18.61
CA GLY A 219 11.42 -18.36 -18.48
C GLY A 219 11.65 -19.21 -17.24
N LEU A 220 12.86 -19.09 -16.69
CA LEU A 220 13.29 -19.78 -15.46
C LEU A 220 12.90 -19.01 -14.19
N CYS A 221 12.59 -17.72 -14.31
CA CYS A 221 12.21 -16.90 -13.17
C CYS A 221 10.69 -16.90 -12.97
N ARG A 222 10.18 -17.99 -12.38
CA ARG A 222 8.75 -18.23 -12.12
C ARG A 222 8.29 -17.88 -10.70
N GLY A 223 9.21 -17.31 -9.91
CA GLY A 223 9.01 -17.01 -8.48
C GLY A 223 8.67 -15.55 -8.21
N TYR A 224 9.26 -15.00 -7.15
CA TYR A 224 8.92 -13.71 -6.55
C TYR A 224 9.10 -12.46 -7.44
N PHE A 225 9.85 -12.55 -8.54
CA PHE A 225 10.11 -11.39 -9.40
C PHE A 225 8.99 -11.19 -10.43
N LYS A 226 8.54 -9.95 -10.58
CA LYS A 226 7.63 -9.56 -11.67
C LYS A 226 8.47 -9.28 -12.91
N LEU A 227 8.17 -10.00 -13.99
CA LEU A 227 8.91 -9.93 -15.25
C LEU A 227 7.93 -9.82 -16.43
N LEU A 228 8.38 -9.17 -17.49
CA LEU A 228 7.64 -9.05 -18.76
C LEU A 228 7.68 -10.33 -19.59
#